data_AF-A0A379FDC4-F1
#
_entry.id   AF-A0A379FDC4-F1
#
_cell.length_a   1.000
_cell.length_b   1.000
_cell.length_c   1.000
_cell.angle_alpha   90.00
_cell.angle_beta   90.00
_cell.angle_gamma   90.00
#
_symmetry.space_group_name_H-M   'P 1'
#
loop_
_entity.id
_entity.type
_entity.pdbx_description
1 polymer ?
#
loop_
_entity_poly.entity_id
_entity_poly.type
_entity_poly.pdbx_seq_one_letter_code
_entity_poly.pdbx_strand_id
1 'polypeptide(L)'
;MKINEDNRTKTDVSEHQTCWSLLTGAGLALLLMVGLSRDASALTITIPYDYTITANTCWLSPETSGGSGSFVGQFGDFTLAWDGALGTSDVTGYTKSMKTFGFNMNCDGDIYQPRLTITATNPQYDEPSHVMYTTDTTNSAMGFAIQFNNDNTDRTQLNPSITPTNGMMINVSEVNPGNVKVIRLNAWPTLMPDKSIRDITGGMDVRGTVTIEVRYN
;
A
#
# COMPACT_ATOMS: atom_id res chain seq x y z
N MET A 1 15.72 36.42 -64.79
CA MET A 1 15.20 37.79 -64.65
C MET A 1 13.88 37.69 -63.88
N LYS A 2 13.84 38.26 -62.65
CA LYS A 2 12.66 38.50 -61.75
C LYS A 2 11.81 37.27 -61.39
N ILE A 3 11.96 36.63 -60.22
CA ILE A 3 11.54 36.98 -58.83
C ILE A 3 10.06 37.39 -58.72
N ASN A 4 9.23 36.56 -58.05
CA ASN A 4 8.42 36.85 -56.84
C ASN A 4 7.39 35.72 -56.59
N GLU A 5 7.52 35.02 -55.46
CA GLU A 5 6.57 35.02 -54.30
C GLU A 5 5.50 33.92 -54.47
N ASP A 6 5.31 32.93 -53.59
CA ASP A 6 5.60 32.88 -52.16
C ASP A 6 5.87 31.43 -51.71
N ASN A 7 6.59 31.31 -50.61
CA ASN A 7 7.39 30.15 -50.23
C ASN A 7 6.92 29.62 -48.86
N ARG A 8 7.29 28.36 -48.57
CA ARG A 8 7.55 27.78 -47.25
C ARG A 8 6.45 27.07 -46.45
N THR A 9 6.61 25.74 -46.42
CA THR A 9 6.93 24.95 -45.23
C THR A 9 6.54 25.53 -43.86
N LYS A 10 5.58 24.86 -43.21
CA LYS A 10 5.37 24.92 -41.77
C LYS A 10 6.49 24.18 -41.04
N THR A 11 7.48 24.93 -40.59
CA THR A 11 8.21 24.66 -39.35
C THR A 11 8.66 26.01 -38.83
N ASP A 12 8.14 26.40 -37.67
CA ASP A 12 8.79 27.39 -36.83
C ASP A 12 8.91 26.83 -35.43
N VAL A 13 10.12 27.02 -34.90
CA VAL A 13 10.63 26.71 -33.57
C VAL A 13 10.74 28.06 -32.84
N SER A 14 10.99 28.03 -31.52
CA SER A 14 11.32 29.16 -30.63
C SER A 14 10.13 29.96 -30.10
N GLU A 15 10.09 30.44 -28.86
CA GLU A 15 10.95 30.32 -27.68
C GLU A 15 10.23 31.00 -26.50
N HIS A 16 10.62 30.63 -25.28
CA HIS A 16 10.60 31.42 -24.04
C HIS A 16 9.29 31.88 -23.36
N GLN A 17 9.04 31.24 -22.20
CA GLN A 17 9.08 31.84 -20.85
C GLN A 17 8.14 33.02 -20.54
N THR A 18 7.13 32.81 -19.67
CA THR A 18 6.99 33.35 -18.29
C THR A 18 5.53 33.49 -17.82
N CYS A 19 5.26 32.84 -16.68
CA CYS A 19 4.55 33.37 -15.50
C CYS A 19 3.35 34.30 -15.71
N TRP A 20 2.11 33.78 -15.62
CA TRP A 20 1.00 34.51 -14.98
C TRP A 20 0.24 33.57 -14.04
N SER A 21 0.58 33.72 -12.77
CA SER A 21 -0.27 33.47 -11.61
C SER A 21 -1.57 34.29 -11.67
N LEU A 22 -2.55 33.86 -10.87
CA LEU A 22 -3.72 34.63 -10.39
C LEU A 22 -4.83 34.91 -11.41
N LEU A 23 -5.93 34.14 -11.31
CA LEU A 23 -7.31 34.55 -11.65
C LEU A 23 -8.24 33.50 -11.01
N THR A 24 -8.64 33.66 -9.76
CA THR A 24 -9.89 34.39 -9.44
C THR A 24 -9.91 34.74 -7.95
N GLY A 25 -8.92 35.53 -7.52
CA GLY A 25 -8.91 36.23 -6.25
C GLY A 25 -9.06 37.73 -6.49
N ALA A 26 -10.19 38.17 -7.03
CA ALA A 26 -10.50 39.58 -7.23
C ALA A 26 -12.02 39.81 -7.27
N GLY A 27 -12.66 39.58 -6.13
CA GLY A 27 -14.04 40.01 -5.86
C GLY A 27 -14.13 40.74 -4.52
N LEU A 28 -13.01 41.28 -4.02
CA LEU A 28 -12.93 41.99 -2.76
C LEU A 28 -12.21 43.32 -2.99
N ALA A 29 -13.01 44.36 -3.25
CA ALA A 29 -12.78 45.77 -2.94
C ALA A 29 -13.43 46.65 -4.01
N LEU A 30 -14.69 47.06 -3.80
CA LEU A 30 -15.12 48.43 -4.05
C LEU A 30 -16.54 48.57 -3.54
N LEU A 31 -16.67 49.05 -2.31
CA LEU A 31 -17.77 49.90 -1.83
C LEU A 31 -17.43 50.35 -0.39
N LEU A 32 -16.32 51.09 -0.27
CA LEU A 32 -16.07 51.93 0.88
C LEU A 32 -15.79 53.31 0.34
N MET A 33 -16.81 54.17 0.34
CA MET A 33 -16.72 55.63 0.33
C MET A 33 -18.15 56.20 0.37
N VAL A 34 -18.83 56.12 1.52
CA VAL A 34 -19.63 57.22 2.09
C VAL A 34 -19.75 56.93 3.59
N GLY A 35 -19.13 57.75 4.42
CA GLY A 35 -19.30 57.68 5.87
C GLY A 35 -20.69 58.20 6.25
N LEU A 36 -21.44 57.41 7.02
CA LEU A 36 -22.45 57.90 7.95
C LEU A 36 -22.44 57.01 9.18
N SER A 37 -22.29 57.67 10.32
CA SER A 37 -22.33 57.15 11.68
C SER A 37 -23.66 56.46 11.99
N ARG A 38 -23.57 55.23 12.52
CA ARG A 38 -24.41 54.63 13.60
C ARG A 38 -24.30 53.10 13.55
N ASP A 39 -23.83 52.52 14.66
CA ASP A 39 -23.91 51.12 15.07
C ASP A 39 -24.18 50.08 13.96
N ALA A 40 -23.18 49.79 13.14
CA ALA A 40 -23.19 48.60 12.30
C ALA A 40 -22.70 47.43 13.16
N SER A 41 -23.63 46.79 13.88
CA SER A 41 -23.44 45.47 14.49
C SER A 41 -22.64 44.58 13.54
N ALA A 42 -21.53 44.00 14.02
CA ALA A 42 -20.64 43.16 13.24
C ALA A 42 -21.46 42.18 12.36
N LEU A 43 -21.39 42.36 11.05
CA LEU A 43 -22.09 41.50 10.10
C LEU A 43 -21.49 40.10 10.20
N THR A 44 -22.15 39.22 10.95
CA THR A 44 -21.76 37.82 11.06
C THR A 44 -22.43 37.08 9.90
N ILE A 45 -21.66 36.77 8.86
CA ILE A 45 -22.11 35.95 7.75
C ILE A 45 -21.88 34.49 8.15
N THR A 46 -22.95 33.78 8.48
CA THR A 46 -22.92 32.32 8.65
C THR A 46 -23.23 31.69 7.30
N ILE A 47 -22.23 31.06 6.68
CA ILE A 47 -22.43 30.26 5.47
C ILE A 47 -22.69 28.82 5.92
N PRO A 48 -23.94 28.31 5.82
CA PRO A 48 -24.18 26.89 6.07
C PRO A 48 -23.47 26.09 4.99
N TYR A 49 -22.69 25.09 5.40
CA TYR A 49 -22.14 24.08 4.50
C TYR A 49 -22.71 22.73 4.93
N ASP A 50 -23.39 22.06 4.00
CA ASP A 50 -23.81 20.69 4.17
C ASP A 50 -22.76 19.79 3.52
N TYR A 51 -22.25 18.82 4.27
CA TYR A 51 -21.40 17.77 3.75
C TYR A 51 -22.00 16.42 4.15
N THR A 52 -21.97 15.47 3.23
CA THR A 52 -22.37 14.08 3.51
C THR A 52 -21.10 13.27 3.68
N ILE A 53 -20.90 12.67 4.85
CA ILE A 53 -19.89 11.63 5.03
C ILE A 53 -20.54 10.33 4.55
N THR A 54 -20.17 9.89 3.36
CA THR A 54 -20.45 8.51 2.94
C THR A 54 -19.42 7.61 3.64
N ALA A 55 -19.87 6.49 4.21
CA ALA A 55 -18.93 5.52 4.76
C ALA A 55 -18.01 5.04 3.63
N ASN A 56 -16.70 5.21 3.78
CA ASN A 56 -15.74 4.64 2.86
C ASN A 56 -15.74 3.14 3.12
N THR A 57 -16.26 2.34 2.19
CA THR A 57 -16.25 0.88 2.31
C THR A 57 -15.33 0.30 1.26
N CYS A 58 -14.43 -0.57 1.70
CA CYS A 58 -13.51 -1.29 0.81
C CYS A 58 -13.97 -2.73 0.61
N TRP A 59 -13.91 -3.19 -0.64
CA TRP A 59 -13.97 -4.60 -0.98
C TRP A 59 -12.58 -5.15 -1.21
N LEU A 60 -12.37 -6.35 -0.69
CA LEU A 60 -11.12 -7.07 -0.82
C LEU A 60 -11.23 -8.12 -1.92
N SER A 61 -10.18 -8.26 -2.72
CA SER A 61 -10.01 -9.38 -3.63
C SER A 61 -8.65 -10.06 -3.41
N PRO A 62 -8.59 -11.40 -3.50
CA PRO A 62 -7.36 -12.14 -3.23
C PRO A 62 -6.28 -11.79 -4.24
N GLU A 63 -5.04 -11.77 -3.76
CA GLU A 63 -3.87 -11.74 -4.61
C GLU A 63 -2.90 -12.82 -4.15
N THR A 64 -2.72 -13.88 -4.95
CA THR A 64 -1.85 -15.00 -4.59
C THR A 64 -1.14 -15.56 -5.81
N SER A 65 0.10 -16.02 -5.64
CA SER A 65 0.81 -16.87 -6.60
C SER A 65 1.06 -18.24 -5.97
N GLY A 66 0.43 -19.28 -6.54
CA GLY A 66 0.58 -20.65 -6.04
C GLY A 66 -0.22 -20.98 -4.77
N GLY A 67 -1.38 -20.33 -4.58
CA GLY A 67 -2.30 -20.61 -3.48
C GLY A 67 -3.76 -20.45 -3.90
N SER A 68 -4.65 -20.43 -2.90
CA SER A 68 -6.06 -20.07 -3.08
C SER A 68 -6.43 -18.95 -2.11
N GLY A 69 -7.41 -18.14 -2.47
CA GLY A 69 -7.96 -17.13 -1.58
C GLY A 69 -9.47 -17.01 -1.74
N SER A 70 -10.16 -16.77 -0.64
CA SER A 70 -11.61 -16.62 -0.56
C SER A 70 -11.93 -15.36 0.22
N PHE A 71 -12.65 -14.42 -0.40
CA PHE A 71 -12.94 -13.11 0.19
C PHE A 71 -14.42 -12.82 0.10
N VAL A 72 -14.98 -12.27 1.18
CA VAL A 72 -16.38 -11.86 1.31
C VAL A 72 -16.41 -10.45 1.89
N GLY A 73 -16.63 -9.46 1.02
CA GLY A 73 -16.69 -8.05 1.41
C GLY A 73 -15.34 -7.54 1.91
N GLN A 74 -15.27 -7.28 3.22
CA GLN A 74 -14.12 -6.68 3.92
C GLN A 74 -13.19 -7.71 4.56
N PHE A 75 -13.50 -8.99 4.45
CA PHE A 75 -12.78 -10.08 5.11
C PHE A 75 -12.46 -11.19 4.10
N GLY A 76 -11.42 -11.95 4.38
CA GLY A 76 -11.08 -13.12 3.59
C GLY A 76 -9.89 -13.86 4.17
N ASP A 77 -9.59 -14.98 3.53
CA ASP A 77 -8.50 -15.87 3.85
C ASP A 77 -7.73 -16.24 2.59
N PHE A 78 -6.45 -16.57 2.78
CA PHE A 78 -5.59 -17.15 1.76
C PHE A 78 -4.92 -18.40 2.34
N THR A 79 -4.77 -19.41 1.51
CA THR A 79 -4.03 -20.63 1.83
C THR A 79 -2.86 -20.77 0.86
N LEU A 80 -1.65 -20.79 1.41
CA LEU A 80 -0.44 -21.17 0.70
C LEU A 80 -0.07 -22.60 1.08
N ALA A 81 0.13 -23.45 0.09
CA ALA A 81 0.59 -24.82 0.28
C ALA A 81 1.79 -25.07 -0.62
N TRP A 82 2.83 -25.73 -0.11
CA TRP A 82 3.97 -26.15 -0.93
C TRP A 82 3.77 -27.60 -1.33
N ASP A 83 3.78 -27.87 -2.64
CA ASP A 83 3.48 -29.19 -3.16
C ASP A 83 4.67 -30.13 -2.94
N GLY A 84 4.37 -31.32 -2.43
CA GLY A 84 5.36 -32.39 -2.23
C GLY A 84 6.21 -32.23 -0.96
N ALA A 85 7.15 -33.16 -0.81
CA ALA A 85 8.08 -33.13 0.32
C ALA A 85 9.15 -32.06 0.08
N LEU A 86 9.21 -31.07 0.96
CA LEU A 86 10.29 -30.08 0.97
C LEU A 86 11.61 -30.72 1.40
N GLY A 87 12.66 -30.47 0.63
CA GLY A 87 14.02 -30.87 0.94
C GLY A 87 14.77 -29.82 1.77
N THR A 88 15.93 -30.19 2.29
CA THR A 88 16.81 -29.27 3.04
C THR A 88 17.30 -28.08 2.21
N SER A 89 17.37 -28.23 0.88
CA SER A 89 17.68 -27.13 -0.04
C SER A 89 16.58 -26.07 -0.12
N ASP A 90 15.32 -26.44 0.16
CA ASP A 90 14.18 -25.55 0.02
C ASP A 90 14.03 -24.62 1.23
N VAL A 91 14.58 -25.03 2.38
CA VAL A 91 14.56 -24.26 3.64
C VAL A 91 15.81 -23.41 3.84
N THR A 92 16.87 -23.67 3.08
CA THR A 92 18.14 -22.95 3.13
C THR A 92 18.32 -21.98 1.95
N GLY A 93 17.54 -22.13 0.87
CA GLY A 93 17.58 -21.28 -0.32
C GLY A 93 16.43 -20.27 -0.35
N TYR A 94 16.76 -18.97 -0.28
CA TYR A 94 15.81 -17.86 -0.24
C TYR A 94 14.81 -17.80 -1.41
N THR A 95 15.17 -18.27 -2.62
CA THR A 95 14.42 -17.94 -3.85
C THR A 95 13.60 -19.07 -4.47
N LYS A 96 13.93 -20.34 -4.22
CA LYS A 96 13.33 -21.45 -5.01
C LYS A 96 11.89 -21.76 -4.65
N SER A 97 11.47 -21.43 -3.44
CA SER A 97 10.18 -21.82 -2.89
C SER A 97 9.34 -20.61 -2.46
N MET A 98 9.65 -19.42 -2.97
CA MET A 98 8.91 -18.21 -2.60
C MET A 98 7.54 -18.18 -3.27
N LYS A 99 6.51 -17.83 -2.49
CA LYS A 99 5.13 -17.59 -2.95
C LYS A 99 4.69 -16.20 -2.53
N THR A 100 3.87 -15.54 -3.35
CA THR A 100 3.32 -14.21 -3.06
C THR A 100 1.87 -14.36 -2.60
N PHE A 101 1.47 -13.56 -1.63
CA PHE A 101 0.10 -13.51 -1.11
C PHE A 101 -0.26 -12.11 -0.63
N GLY A 102 -1.54 -11.85 -0.49
CA GLY A 102 -2.07 -10.57 -0.07
C GLY A 102 -3.43 -10.32 -0.69
N PHE A 103 -3.75 -9.05 -0.92
CA PHE A 103 -5.05 -8.65 -1.46
C PHE A 103 -5.03 -7.25 -2.07
N ASN A 104 -5.97 -7.05 -2.99
CA ASN A 104 -6.32 -5.73 -3.50
C ASN A 104 -7.48 -5.17 -2.68
N MET A 105 -7.40 -3.91 -2.31
CA MET A 105 -8.48 -3.10 -1.76
C MET A 105 -9.04 -2.24 -2.88
N ASN A 106 -10.35 -2.24 -3.04
CA ASN A 106 -11.07 -1.32 -3.91
C ASN A 106 -12.19 -0.67 -3.10
N CYS A 107 -12.17 0.65 -2.95
CA CYS A 107 -13.07 1.36 -2.06
C CYS A 107 -13.94 2.37 -2.81
N ASP A 108 -15.05 2.76 -2.18
CA ASP A 108 -15.92 3.80 -2.73
C ASP A 108 -15.29 5.20 -2.71
N GLY A 109 -14.40 5.45 -1.75
CA GLY A 109 -13.67 6.71 -1.59
C GLY A 109 -12.15 6.53 -1.63
N ASP A 110 -11.45 7.66 -1.64
CA ASP A 110 -9.99 7.66 -1.57
C ASP A 110 -9.53 7.06 -0.24
N ILE A 111 -8.46 6.25 -0.31
CA ILE A 111 -7.85 5.64 0.88
C ILE A 111 -6.70 6.56 1.32
N TYR A 112 -6.89 7.28 2.42
CA TYR A 112 -5.87 8.18 2.93
C TYR A 112 -5.10 7.57 4.12
N GLN A 113 -3.78 7.51 4.01
CA GLN A 113 -2.85 7.01 5.04
C GLN A 113 -3.33 5.73 5.75
N PRO A 114 -3.56 4.62 5.01
CA PRO A 114 -4.00 3.39 5.65
C PRO A 114 -2.93 2.87 6.62
N ARG A 115 -3.40 2.32 7.73
CA ARG A 115 -2.59 1.70 8.78
C ARG A 115 -2.69 0.20 8.63
N LEU A 116 -1.54 -0.42 8.47
CA LEU A 116 -1.41 -1.86 8.32
C LEU A 116 -0.90 -2.46 9.63
N THR A 117 -1.50 -3.56 10.09
CA THR A 117 -0.98 -4.38 11.18
C THR A 117 -0.86 -5.80 10.68
N ILE A 118 0.32 -6.39 10.82
CA ILE A 118 0.55 -7.79 10.47
C ILE A 118 0.89 -8.54 11.76
N THR A 119 0.17 -9.62 12.04
CA THR A 119 0.47 -10.52 13.15
C THR A 119 0.69 -11.94 12.64
N ALA A 120 1.45 -12.72 13.40
CA ALA A 120 1.71 -14.11 13.09
C ALA A 120 1.67 -15.00 14.34
N THR A 121 1.38 -16.29 14.15
CA THR A 121 1.46 -17.29 15.23
C THR A 121 2.91 -17.62 15.54
N ASN A 122 3.23 -17.76 16.84
CA ASN A 122 4.57 -17.96 17.39
C ASN A 122 5.64 -17.14 16.66
N PRO A 123 5.48 -15.80 16.65
CA PRO A 123 6.31 -14.94 15.84
C PRO A 123 7.74 -14.96 16.38
N GLN A 124 8.69 -15.14 15.48
CA GLN A 124 10.08 -14.77 15.73
C GLN A 124 10.48 -13.67 14.77
N TYR A 125 11.45 -12.87 15.19
CA TYR A 125 11.85 -11.67 14.48
C TYR A 125 13.36 -11.56 14.46
N ASP A 126 13.89 -11.24 13.29
CA ASP A 126 15.31 -11.05 13.07
C ASP A 126 15.54 -9.64 12.48
N GLU A 127 16.03 -8.73 13.33
CA GLU A 127 16.69 -7.50 12.88
C GLU A 127 18.17 -7.82 12.70
N PRO A 128 18.72 -7.71 11.47
CA PRO A 128 18.40 -6.69 10.47
C PRO A 128 17.74 -7.19 9.18
N SER A 129 17.34 -8.47 9.08
CA SER A 129 16.93 -9.09 7.81
C SER A 129 15.57 -8.60 7.30
N HIS A 130 14.85 -7.84 8.12
CA HIS A 130 13.50 -7.36 7.83
C HIS A 130 12.53 -8.49 7.44
N VAL A 131 12.61 -9.62 8.17
CA VAL A 131 11.77 -10.80 7.98
C VAL A 131 11.03 -11.14 9.27
N MET A 132 9.75 -11.43 9.14
CA MET A 132 8.94 -12.02 10.22
C MET A 132 8.83 -13.52 10.00
N TYR A 133 8.95 -14.31 11.06
CA TYR A 133 8.82 -15.76 10.98
C TYR A 133 7.53 -16.21 11.65
N THR A 134 6.93 -17.29 11.16
CA THR A 134 5.74 -17.90 11.76
C THR A 134 5.83 -19.41 11.77
N THR A 135 5.27 -19.99 12.83
CA THR A 135 5.05 -21.43 12.97
C THR A 135 3.85 -21.67 13.90
N ASP A 136 3.24 -22.85 13.83
CA ASP A 136 2.18 -23.29 14.74
C ASP A 136 2.72 -23.80 16.08
N THR A 137 4.02 -24.09 16.18
CA THR A 137 4.65 -24.56 17.43
C THR A 137 5.88 -23.72 17.82
N THR A 138 5.97 -23.30 19.09
CA THR A 138 7.00 -22.38 19.59
C THR A 138 8.45 -22.87 19.44
N ASN A 139 8.67 -24.18 19.33
CA ASN A 139 9.99 -24.79 19.27
C ASN A 139 10.27 -25.48 17.92
N SER A 140 9.44 -25.22 16.89
CA SER A 140 9.66 -25.81 15.58
C SER A 140 11.06 -25.49 15.05
N ALA A 141 11.69 -26.48 14.40
CA ALA A 141 12.93 -26.26 13.66
C ALA A 141 12.70 -25.45 12.37
N MET A 142 11.47 -25.50 11.86
CA MET A 142 11.06 -24.92 10.57
C MET A 142 9.80 -24.10 10.69
N GLY A 143 9.67 -23.11 9.83
CA GLY A 143 8.47 -22.31 9.70
C GLY A 143 8.43 -21.62 8.36
N PHE A 144 7.73 -20.49 8.33
CA PHE A 144 7.64 -19.65 7.15
C PHE A 144 8.19 -18.27 7.47
N ALA A 145 9.11 -17.80 6.64
CA ALA A 145 9.53 -16.42 6.62
C ALA A 145 8.56 -15.60 5.78
N ILE A 146 8.31 -14.36 6.20
CA ILE A 146 7.36 -13.43 5.60
C ILE A 146 8.01 -12.07 5.46
N GLN A 147 7.90 -11.48 4.27
CA GLN A 147 8.43 -10.16 3.97
C GLN A 147 7.47 -9.40 3.05
N PHE A 148 7.49 -8.07 3.07
CA PHE A 148 6.86 -7.29 2.02
C PHE A 148 7.45 -7.63 0.66
N ASN A 149 6.57 -7.78 -0.32
CA ASN A 149 7.01 -7.89 -1.70
C ASN A 149 7.44 -6.49 -2.16
N ASN A 150 8.64 -6.38 -2.72
CA ASN A 150 9.23 -5.12 -3.18
C ASN A 150 9.19 -4.95 -4.71
N ASP A 151 8.55 -5.87 -5.45
CA ASP A 151 8.35 -5.74 -6.90
C ASP A 151 7.35 -4.63 -7.19
N ASN A 152 7.85 -3.40 -7.23
CA ASN A 152 7.07 -2.18 -7.34
C ASN A 152 6.67 -1.87 -8.80
N THR A 153 6.31 -2.90 -9.57
CA THR A 153 5.88 -2.75 -10.98
C THR A 153 4.49 -2.12 -11.08
N ASP A 154 3.71 -2.15 -10.00
CA ASP A 154 2.39 -1.55 -9.90
C ASP A 154 2.37 -0.38 -8.90
N ARG A 155 1.91 0.78 -9.37
CA ARG A 155 1.90 2.06 -8.65
C ARG A 155 0.93 2.10 -7.46
N THR A 156 0.13 1.06 -7.29
CA THR A 156 -0.88 0.89 -6.23
C THR A 156 -0.37 0.06 -5.04
N GLN A 157 0.83 -0.52 -5.16
CA GLN A 157 1.43 -1.34 -4.12
C GLN A 157 1.84 -0.50 -2.91
N LEU A 158 1.38 -0.94 -1.75
CA LEU A 158 1.84 -0.44 -0.46
C LEU A 158 3.32 -0.85 -0.31
N ASN A 159 4.23 0.12 -0.35
CA ASN A 159 5.67 -0.09 -0.16
C ASN A 159 6.08 0.47 1.21
N PRO A 160 5.84 -0.27 2.30
CA PRO A 160 6.24 0.18 3.62
C PRO A 160 7.76 0.21 3.70
N SER A 161 8.31 1.35 4.09
CA SER A 161 9.75 1.53 4.36
C SER A 161 10.23 0.79 5.61
N ILE A 162 9.36 -0.05 6.19
CA ILE A 162 9.54 -0.71 7.48
C ILE A 162 9.07 -2.16 7.39
N THR A 163 9.75 -3.01 8.15
CA THR A 163 9.52 -4.46 8.22
C THR A 163 8.12 -4.82 8.73
N PRO A 164 7.52 -5.94 8.27
CA PRO A 164 6.43 -6.55 9.02
C PRO A 164 6.95 -6.93 10.41
N THR A 165 6.57 -6.19 11.44
CA THR A 165 6.88 -6.56 12.84
C THR A 165 5.58 -6.95 13.50
N ASN A 166 5.57 -8.07 14.21
CA ASN A 166 4.34 -8.65 14.75
C ASN A 166 3.56 -7.67 15.62
N GLY A 167 2.36 -7.29 15.18
CA GLY A 167 1.47 -6.36 15.87
C GLY A 167 1.89 -4.90 15.78
N MET A 168 2.96 -4.57 15.05
CA MET A 168 3.38 -3.20 14.83
C MET A 168 2.48 -2.54 13.80
N MET A 169 2.02 -1.34 14.13
CA MET A 169 1.28 -0.49 13.21
C MET A 169 2.23 0.16 12.22
N ILE A 170 1.98 -0.10 10.94
CA ILE A 170 2.76 0.38 9.81
C ILE A 170 1.93 1.46 9.12
N ASN A 171 2.44 2.69 9.14
CA ASN A 171 1.89 3.75 8.30
C ASN A 171 2.34 3.51 6.88
N VAL A 172 1.39 3.42 5.95
CA VAL A 172 1.73 3.23 4.56
C VAL A 172 1.75 4.58 3.84
N SER A 173 2.88 4.89 3.21
CA SER A 173 3.04 6.10 2.43
C SER A 173 2.21 6.03 1.15
N GLU A 174 1.49 7.11 0.85
CA GLU A 174 0.80 7.26 -0.42
C GLU A 174 1.82 7.56 -1.52
N VAL A 175 2.18 6.55 -2.30
CA VAL A 175 2.92 6.77 -3.54
C VAL A 175 2.00 7.38 -4.61
N ASN A 176 0.70 7.02 -4.59
CA ASN A 176 -0.32 7.58 -5.49
C ASN A 176 -1.68 7.70 -4.78
N PRO A 177 -2.39 8.83 -4.87
CA PRO A 177 -3.76 8.96 -4.36
C PRO A 177 -4.72 8.06 -5.15
N GLY A 178 -5.81 7.64 -4.51
CA GLY A 178 -6.87 6.87 -5.15
C GLY A 178 -7.56 5.88 -4.22
N ASN A 179 -8.57 5.21 -4.78
CA ASN A 179 -9.47 4.29 -4.10
C ASN A 179 -9.07 2.81 -4.24
N VAL A 180 -7.98 2.52 -4.96
CA VAL A 180 -7.42 1.16 -5.12
C VAL A 180 -6.03 1.09 -4.51
N LYS A 181 -5.80 0.11 -3.64
CA LYS A 181 -4.49 -0.17 -3.01
C LYS A 181 -4.23 -1.66 -2.99
N VAL A 182 -2.96 -2.03 -3.02
CA VAL A 182 -2.55 -3.42 -3.12
C VAL A 182 -1.54 -3.75 -2.05
N ILE A 183 -1.77 -4.83 -1.31
CA ILE A 183 -0.84 -5.34 -0.30
C ILE A 183 -0.32 -6.68 -0.78
N ARG A 184 1.00 -6.78 -0.96
CA ARG A 184 1.69 -8.01 -1.35
C ARG A 184 2.79 -8.35 -0.35
N LEU A 185 2.79 -9.60 0.07
CA LEU A 185 3.80 -10.22 0.92
C LEU A 185 4.35 -11.44 0.19
N ASN A 186 5.60 -11.77 0.48
CA ASN A 186 6.22 -13.01 0.07
C ASN A 186 6.36 -13.92 1.28
N ALA A 187 6.10 -15.21 1.09
CA ALA A 187 6.38 -16.25 2.07
C ALA A 187 7.23 -17.37 1.46
N TRP A 188 8.11 -17.95 2.26
CA TRP A 188 8.86 -19.15 1.89
C TRP A 188 9.15 -20.02 3.12
N PRO A 189 9.23 -21.36 2.96
CA PRO A 189 9.65 -22.25 4.03
C PRO A 189 11.10 -21.96 4.39
N THR A 190 11.43 -21.95 5.68
CA THR A 190 12.81 -21.73 6.13
C THR A 190 13.06 -22.33 7.51
N LEU A 191 14.32 -22.39 7.91
CA LEU A 191 14.70 -22.65 9.29
C LEU A 191 14.24 -21.49 10.18
N MET A 192 13.66 -21.80 11.32
CA MET A 192 13.38 -20.77 12.32
C MET A 192 14.71 -20.18 12.84
N PRO A 193 14.73 -18.91 13.28
CA PRO A 193 15.88 -18.32 13.95
C PRO A 193 16.48 -19.25 15.02
N ASP A 194 17.81 -19.25 15.10
CA ASP A 194 18.62 -20.09 16.00
C ASP A 194 18.51 -21.61 15.80
N LYS A 195 17.82 -22.07 14.74
CA LYS A 195 17.73 -23.50 14.39
C LYS A 195 18.73 -23.88 13.31
N SER A 196 19.04 -25.17 13.27
CA SER A 196 19.96 -25.77 12.31
C SER A 196 19.29 -26.88 11.51
N ILE A 197 19.88 -27.25 10.38
CA ILE A 197 19.42 -28.38 9.56
C ILE A 197 19.35 -29.68 10.37
N ARG A 198 20.20 -29.84 11.40
CA ARG A 198 20.22 -31.03 12.26
C ARG A 198 18.97 -31.16 13.13
N ASP A 199 18.25 -30.06 13.34
CA ASP A 199 17.03 -30.02 14.14
C ASP A 199 15.79 -30.43 13.32
N ILE A 200 15.93 -30.56 12.00
CA ILE A 200 14.86 -31.01 11.11
C ILE A 200 14.71 -32.53 11.23
N THR A 201 13.50 -32.98 11.51
CA THR A 201 13.12 -34.39 11.46
C THR A 201 12.32 -34.68 10.20
N GLY A 202 12.50 -35.86 9.60
CA GLY A 202 11.77 -36.25 8.39
C GLY A 202 10.27 -36.41 8.67
N GLY A 203 9.42 -35.91 7.76
CA GLY A 203 7.96 -36.04 7.87
C GLY A 203 7.28 -35.04 8.80
N MET A 204 7.95 -33.93 9.16
CA MET A 204 7.33 -32.83 9.90
C MET A 204 6.21 -32.17 9.10
N ASP A 205 5.01 -32.07 9.69
CA ASP A 205 3.98 -31.13 9.25
C ASP A 205 4.31 -29.76 9.86
N VAL A 206 4.38 -28.73 9.02
CA VAL A 206 4.75 -27.37 9.44
C VAL A 206 3.66 -26.43 8.97
N ARG A 207 3.05 -25.72 9.92
CA ARG A 207 2.00 -24.74 9.65
C ARG A 207 2.38 -23.40 10.23
N GLY A 208 1.72 -22.36 9.76
CA GLY A 208 1.86 -21.00 10.26
C GLY A 208 0.61 -20.22 9.89
N THR A 209 0.34 -19.15 10.62
CA THR A 209 -0.81 -18.30 10.34
C THR A 209 -0.39 -16.85 10.45
N VAL A 210 -0.83 -16.06 9.47
CA VAL A 210 -0.60 -14.62 9.38
C VAL A 210 -1.95 -13.95 9.31
N THR A 211 -2.16 -12.92 10.12
CA THR A 211 -3.31 -12.03 10.01
C THR A 211 -2.85 -10.67 9.54
N ILE A 212 -3.56 -10.11 8.57
CA ILE A 212 -3.30 -8.79 8.02
C ILE A 212 -4.54 -7.95 8.28
N GLU A 213 -4.38 -6.90 9.07
CA GLU A 213 -5.43 -5.93 9.37
C GLU A 213 -5.09 -4.59 8.71
N VAL A 214 -6.05 -4.02 7.99
CA VAL A 214 -5.94 -2.67 7.42
C VAL A 214 -7.01 -1.78 8.04
N ARG A 215 -6.58 -0.64 8.57
CA ARG A 215 -7.47 0.44 8.98
C ARG A 215 -7.27 1.61 8.04
N TYR A 216 -8.35 2.11 7.51
CA TYR A 216 -8.40 3.29 6.65
C TYR A 216 -9.44 4.27 7.20
N ASN A 217 -9.38 5.50 6.72
CA ASN A 217 -10.25 6.60 7.15
C ASN A 217 -11.55 6.71 6.35
#